data_AF-A0A3C1H0J9-F1
#
_entry.id   AF-A0A3C1H0J9-F1
#
_cell.length_a   1.000
_cell.length_b   1.000
_cell.length_c   1.000
_cell.angle_alpha   90.00
_cell.angle_beta   90.00
_cell.angle_gamma   90.00
#
_symmetry.space_group_name_H-M   'P 1'
#
loop_
_entity.id
_entity.type
_entity.pdbx_description
1 polymer ?
#
loop_
_entity_poly.entity_id
_entity_poly.type
_entity_poly.pdbx_seq_one_letter_code
_entity_poly.pdbx_strand_id
1 'polypeptide(L)' 'MTFEEGMKQLLAITAKLEAGGLSLEEAVSLYGEGAKLADACKKELDQAKLTVSEYSQQQADPDTNTEN' A
#
# COMPACT_ATOMS: atom_id res chain seq x y z
N MET A 1 7.10 -9.90 -0.33
CA MET A 1 6.89 -8.92 0.74
C MET A 1 5.40 -8.73 0.84
N THR A 2 4.83 -8.90 2.03
CA THR A 2 3.42 -8.57 2.29
C THR A 2 3.28 -7.09 2.66
N PHE A 3 2.05 -6.57 2.63
CA PHE A 3 1.75 -5.20 3.03
C PHE A 3 2.23 -4.91 4.46
N GLU A 4 2.00 -5.83 5.39
CA GLU A 4 2.38 -5.70 6.80
C GLU A 4 3.91 -5.66 6.97
N GLU A 5 4.62 -6.50 6.21
CA GLU A 5 6.08 -6.50 6.20
C GLU A 5 6.63 -5.17 5.64
N GLY A 6 6.08 -4.71 4.52
CA GLY A 6 6.45 -3.45 3.89
C GLY A 6 6.17 -2.24 4.79
N MET A 7 5.01 -2.22 5.46
CA MET A 7 4.65 -1.17 6.40
C MET A 7 5.58 -1.17 7.63
N LYS A 8 5.93 -2.34 8.17
CA LYS A 8 6.87 -2.45 9.28
C LYS A 8 8.26 -1.92 8.91
N GLN A 9 8.75 -2.24 7.71
CA GLN A 9 10.03 -1.72 7.21
C GLN A 9 9.97 -0.21 6.98
N LEU A 10 8.89 0.30 6.40
CA LEU A 10 8.69 1.72 6.18
C LEU A 10 8.70 2.50 7.50
N LEU A 11 7.99 2.03 8.53
CA LEU A 11 8.00 2.63 9.86
C LEU A 11 9.41 2.67 10.47
N ALA A 12 10.20 1.61 10.29
CA ALA A 12 11.58 1.57 10.77
C ALA A 12 12.49 2.58 10.05
N ILE A 13 12.27 2.78 8.74
CA ILE A 13 13.00 3.79 7.96
C ILE A 13 12.61 5.20 8.41
N THR A 14 11.31 5.48 8.56
CA THR A 14 10.83 6.80 9.01
C THR A 14 11.38 7.12 10.39
N ALA A 15 11.35 6.17 11.33
CA ALA A 15 11.92 6.35 12.66
C ALA A 15 13.43 6.67 12.63
N LYS A 16 14.20 6.04 11.73
CA LYS A 16 15.63 6.35 11.55
C LYS A 16 15.86 7.75 10.97
N LEU A 17 15.05 8.15 9.98
CA LEU A 17 15.12 9.48 9.38
C LEU A 17 14.78 10.58 10.41
N GLU A 18 13.75 10.35 11.23
CA GLU A 18 13.29 11.27 12.27
C GLU A 18 14.26 11.38 13.46
N ALA A 19 14.95 10.29 13.80
CA ALA A 19 15.98 10.30 14.85
C ALA A 19 17.16 11.23 14.51
N GLY A 20 17.40 11.49 13.22
CA GLY A 20 18.53 12.28 12.76
C GLY A 20 19.88 11.59 13.02
N GLY A 21 20.97 12.35 12.99
CA GLY A 21 22.32 11.81 13.21
C GLY A 21 22.88 11.00 12.03
N LEU A 22 22.18 10.99 10.89
CA LEU A 22 22.61 10.37 9.65
C LEU A 22 23.47 11.35 8.84
N SER A 23 24.45 10.82 8.10
CA SER A 23 25.07 11.56 7.01
C SER A 23 24.06 11.88 5.90
N LEU A 24 24.40 12.84 5.03
CA LEU A 24 23.57 13.19 3.89
C LEU A 24 23.38 11.98 2.96
N GLU A 25 24.44 11.22 2.69
CA GLU A 25 24.38 10.03 1.85
C GLU A 25 23.45 8.97 2.44
N GLU A 26 23.52 8.71 3.75
CA GLU A 26 22.64 7.76 4.43
C GLU A 26 21.19 8.20 4.41
N ALA A 27 20.92 9.49 4.66
CA ALA A 27 19.57 10.04 4.62
C ALA A 27 18.96 9.92 3.21
N VAL A 28 19.73 10.21 2.17
CA VAL A 28 19.29 10.07 0.76
C VAL A 28 19.03 8.60 0.42
N SER A 29 19.89 7.68 0.86
CA SER A 29 19.69 6.23 0.64
C SER A 29 18.42 5.73 1.32
N LEU A 30 18.25 6.04 2.61
CA LEU A 30 17.08 5.63 3.39
C LEU A 30 15.78 6.21 2.83
N TYR A 31 15.81 7.47 2.38
CA TYR A 31 14.65 8.07 1.72
C TYR A 31 14.31 7.32 0.42
N GLY A 32 15.30 7.00 -0.40
CA GLY A 32 15.11 6.23 -1.63
C GLY A 32 14.54 4.84 -1.39
N GLU A 33 15.01 4.14 -0.36
CA GLU A 33 14.46 2.85 0.07
C GLU A 33 13.02 2.99 0.58
N GLY A 34 12.76 3.97 1.44
CA GLY A 34 11.41 4.27 1.96
C GLY A 34 10.42 4.58 0.85
N ALA A 35 10.83 5.37 -0.16
CA ALA A 35 9.98 5.70 -1.31
C ALA A 35 9.61 4.44 -2.13
N LYS A 36 10.56 3.52 -2.36
CA LYS A 36 10.29 2.26 -3.06
C LYS A 36 9.34 1.36 -2.27
N LEU A 37 9.54 1.26 -0.95
CA LEU A 37 8.64 0.50 -0.07
C LEU A 37 7.23 1.08 -0.06
N ALA A 38 7.10 2.40 0.03
CA ALA A 38 5.80 3.07 0.00
C ALA A 38 5.04 2.81 -1.32
N ASP A 39 5.74 2.84 -2.46
CA ASP A 39 5.14 2.50 -3.77
C ASP A 39 4.68 1.03 -3.83
N ALA A 40 5.47 0.11 -3.28
CA ALA A 40 5.10 -1.30 -3.20
C ALA A 40 3.84 -1.52 -2.33
N CYS A 41 3.80 -0.93 -1.13
CA CYS A 41 2.62 -1.02 -0.25
C CYS A 41 1.37 -0.41 -0.91
N LYS A 42 1.53 0.70 -1.63
CA LYS A 42 0.43 1.34 -2.37
C LYS A 42 -0.12 0.41 -3.45
N LYS A 43 0.75 -0.22 -4.24
CA LYS A 43 0.34 -1.18 -5.28
C LYS A 43 -0.45 -2.35 -4.72
N GLU A 44 0.01 -2.92 -3.60
CA GLU A 44 -0.69 -4.02 -2.95
C GLU A 44 -2.07 -3.60 -2.43
N LEU A 45 -2.16 -2.41 -1.83
CA LEU A 45 -3.44 -1.86 -1.37
C LEU A 45 -4.40 -1.58 -2.55
N ASP A 46 -3.89 -1.04 -3.66
CA ASP A 46 -4.69 -0.75 -4.83
C ASP A 46 -5.20 -2.03 -5.51
N GLN A 47 -4.38 -3.09 -5.54
CA GLN A 47 -4.80 -4.43 -5.97
C GLN A 47 -5.94 -4.96 -5.08
N ALA A 48 -5.79 -4.87 -3.75
CA ALA A 48 -6.81 -5.32 -2.82
C ALA A 48 -8.14 -4.55 -2.99
N LYS A 49 -8.06 -3.23 -3.19
CA LYS A 49 -9.25 -2.40 -3.47
C LYS A 49 -9.96 -2.81 -4.75
N LEU A 50 -9.20 -3.09 -5.82
CA LEU A 50 -9.77 -3.54 -7.09
C LEU A 50 -10.55 -4.84 -6.89
N THR A 51 -9.95 -5.82 -6.22
CA THR A 51 -10.60 -7.10 -5.89
C THR A 51 -11.89 -6.90 -5.09
N VAL A 52 -11.88 -6.05 -4.06
CA VAL A 52 -13.10 -5.73 -3.28
C VAL A 52 -14.17 -5.07 -4.15
N SER A 53 -13.77 -4.15 -5.04
CA SER A 53 -14.69 -3.48 -5.97
C SER A 53 -15.34 -4.46 -6.92
N GLU A 54 -14.59 -5.43 -7.48
CA GLU A 54 -15.11 -6.46 -8.38
C GLU A 54 -16.17 -7.33 -7.69
N TYR A 55 -15.91 -7.77 -6.46
CA TYR A 55 -16.89 -8.52 -5.67
C TYR A 55 -18.14 -7.70 -5.34
N SER A 56 -17.96 -6.40 -5.08
CA SER A 56 -19.08 -5.50 -4.75
C SER A 56 -19.99 -5.25 -5.95
N GLN A 57 -19.44 -5.24 -7.17
CA GLN A 57 -20.21 -5.11 -8.42
C GLN A 57 -20.95 -6.41 -8.78
N GLN A 58 -20.36 -7.58 -8.52
CA GLN A 58 -21.01 -8.88 -8.76
C GLN A 58 -22.22 -9.16 -7.86
N GLN A 59 -22.33 -8.48 -6.72
CA GLN A 59 -23.50 -8.59 -5.83
C GLN A 59 -24.64 -7.64 -6.22
N ALA A 60 -24.46 -6.80 -7.23
CA ALA A 60 -25.43 -5.79 -7.67
C ALA A 60 -26.42 -6.29 -8.75
N ASP A 61 -26.51 -7.60 -9.01
CA ASP A 61 -27.60 -8.21 -9.77
C ASP A 61 -28.62 -8.87 -8.82
N PRO A 62 -29.59 -8.11 -8.28
CA PRO A 62 -30.86 -8.70 -7.90
C PRO A 62 -31.68 -8.91 -9.17
N ASP A 63 -32.35 -10.06 -9.28
CA ASP A 63 -33.47 -10.30 -10.19
C ASP A 63 -34.25 -9.02 -10.53
N THR A 64 -33.95 -8.43 -11.68
CA THR A 64 -34.87 -7.55 -12.40
C THR A 64 -35.65 -8.43 -13.37
N ASN A 65 -36.34 -9.45 -12.85
CA ASN A 65 -37.43 -10.06 -13.60
C ASN A 65 -38.66 -9.14 -13.48
N THR A 66 -38.62 -8.09 -14.29
CA THR A 66 -39.82 -7.40 -14.77
C THR A 66 -40.38 -8.27 -15.89
N GLU A 67 -41.37 -9.12 -15.62
CA GLU A 67 -42.19 -9.67 -16.69
C GLU A 67 -43.60 -10.05 -16.19
N ASN A 68 -44.56 -9.25 -16.68
CA ASN A 68 -46.00 -9.47 -16.91
C ASN A 68 -46.99 -9.36 -15.74
#